data_AF-A0A4R6LBN6-F1
#
_entry.id   AF-A0A4R6LBN6-F1
#
_cell.length_a   1.000
_cell.length_b   1.000
_cell.length_c   1.000
_cell.angle_alpha   90.00
_cell.angle_beta   90.00
_cell.angle_gamma   90.00
#
_symmetry.space_group_name_H-M   'P 1'
#
loop_
_entity.id
_entity.type
_entity.pdbx_description
1 polymer ?
#
loop_
_entity_poly.entity_id
_entity_poly.type
_entity_poly.pdbx_seq_one_letter_code
_entity_poly.pdbx_strand_id
1 'polypeptide(L)' 'MALAENPHLKSETGSLLGGIIKWNFTKFLIDREGNVVNRYAPTTDPTKTRADIEELL' A
#
# COMPACT_ATOMS: atom_id res chain seq x y z
N MET A 1 -27.47 -1.61 5.01
CA MET A 1 -26.44 -2.49 5.60
C MET A 1 -25.36 -1.58 6.21
N ALA A 2 -25.48 -1.26 7.49
CA ALA A 2 -24.50 -0.46 8.22
C ALA A 2 -23.67 -1.41 9.09
N LEU A 3 -22.34 -1.41 8.96
CA LEU A 3 -21.46 -1.96 9.98
C LEU A 3 -20.13 -1.17 10.02
N ALA A 4 -19.98 -0.45 11.14
CA ALA A 4 -18.78 -0.02 11.86
C ALA A 4 -17.73 0.87 11.16
N GLU A 5 -17.92 2.18 11.28
CA GLU A 5 -16.83 3.16 11.18
C GLU A 5 -16.08 3.24 12.52
N ASN A 6 -14.83 2.76 12.59
CA ASN A 6 -13.98 2.92 13.77
C ASN A 6 -13.41 4.35 13.81
N PRO A 7 -13.73 5.17 14.83
CA PRO A 7 -13.47 6.62 14.83
C PRO A 7 -12.01 7.04 15.11
N HIS A 8 -11.11 6.11 15.45
CA HIS A 8 -9.78 6.44 15.96
C HIS A 8 -8.70 6.73 14.89
N LEU A 9 -8.97 6.53 13.60
CA LEU A 9 -7.96 6.68 12.53
C LEU A 9 -8.14 7.96 11.70
N LYS A 10 -9.15 8.79 11.99
CA LYS A 10 -9.48 9.96 11.17
C LYS A 10 -8.67 11.22 11.52
N SER A 11 -7.99 11.28 12.66
CA SER A 11 -7.41 12.54 13.17
C SER A 11 -6.02 12.90 12.64
N GLU A 12 -5.30 12.00 11.97
CA GLU A 12 -3.91 12.27 11.51
C GLU A 12 -3.78 12.65 10.03
N THR A 13 -4.87 12.63 9.27
CA THR A 13 -4.83 12.99 7.85
C THR A 13 -5.37 14.41 7.65
N GLY A 14 -4.55 15.39 8.03
CA GLY A 14 -4.80 16.81 7.82
C GLY A 14 -4.91 17.16 6.33
N SER A 15 -6.07 16.95 5.74
CA SER A 15 -6.36 17.36 4.36
C SER A 15 -7.73 18.03 4.32
N LEU A 16 -7.69 19.35 4.30
CA LEU A 16 -8.80 20.31 4.29
C LEU A 16 -9.76 20.19 3.09
N LEU A 17 -9.61 19.17 2.22
CA LEU A 17 -10.48 18.93 1.08
C LEU A 17 -10.72 17.43 0.92
N GLY A 18 -11.83 16.94 1.47
CA GLY A 18 -12.44 15.67 1.06
C GLY A 18 -11.56 14.43 1.24
N GLY A 19 -11.08 14.18 2.47
CA GLY A 19 -10.29 13.00 2.84
C GLY A 19 -11.03 11.67 2.64
N ILE A 20 -11.11 11.21 1.39
CA ILE A 20 -11.37 9.80 1.08
C ILE A 20 -10.04 9.09 1.24
N ILE A 21 -9.86 8.38 2.36
CA ILE A 21 -8.81 7.37 2.46
C ILE A 21 -9.19 6.25 1.49
N LYS A 22 -8.70 6.33 0.25
CA LYS A 22 -8.74 5.22 -0.71
C LYS A 22 -7.36 4.57 -0.74
N TRP A 23 -6.90 4.11 0.43
CA TRP A 23 -5.51 3.72 0.63
C TRP A 23 -5.35 2.31 1.19
N ASN A 24 -5.80 1.31 0.44
CA ASN A 24 -5.36 -0.06 0.61
C ASN A 24 -4.62 -0.48 -0.69
N PHE A 25 -3.73 -1.49 -0.65
CA PHE A 25 -2.94 -2.03 -1.78
C PHE A 25 -1.54 -1.46 -2.08
N THR A 26 -0.88 -0.77 -1.14
CA THR A 26 0.58 -0.60 -1.24
C THR A 26 1.24 -1.98 -1.12
N LYS A 27 2.17 -2.31 -2.00
CA LYS A 27 2.83 -3.62 -2.05
C LYS A 27 4.30 -3.45 -1.69
N PHE A 28 4.89 -4.43 -1.02
CA PHE A 28 6.31 -4.45 -0.66
C PHE A 28 6.95 -5.71 -1.23
N LEU A 29 8.13 -5.56 -1.82
CA LEU A 29 8.98 -6.67 -2.21
C LEU A 29 9.98 -6.91 -1.09
N ILE A 30 10.06 -8.16 -0.63
CA ILE A 30 10.90 -8.58 0.48
C ILE A 30 11.84 -9.67 -0.06
N ASP A 31 13.12 -9.56 0.25
CA ASP A 31 14.12 -10.58 -0.12
C ASP A 31 14.07 -11.81 0.82
N ARG A 32 14.96 -12.78 0.56
CA ARG A 32 15.03 -14.03 1.34
C ARG A 32 15.54 -13.85 2.78
N GLU A 33 16.24 -12.76 3.04
CA GLU A 33 16.77 -12.41 4.36
C GLU A 33 15.75 -11.62 5.18
N GLY A 34 14.65 -11.19 4.56
CA GLY A 34 13.57 -10.45 5.19
C GLY A 34 13.67 -8.93 5.02
N ASN A 35 14.59 -8.43 4.19
CA ASN A 35 14.74 -7.00 3.95
C ASN A 35 13.73 -6.50 2.91
N VAL A 36 13.20 -5.30 3.13
CA VAL A 36 12.36 -4.62 2.13
C VAL A 36 13.25 -4.02 1.06
N VAL A 37 13.11 -4.51 -0.18
CA VAL A 37 13.93 -4.07 -1.31
C VAL A 37 13.18 -3.14 -2.27
N ASN A 38 11.84 -3.20 -2.29
CA ASN A 38 11.05 -2.25 -3.07
C ASN A 38 9.65 -2.00 -2.48
N ARG A 39 9.02 -0.88 -2.83
CA ARG A 39 7.66 -0.48 -2.45
C ARG A 39 6.90 0.04 -3.67
N TYR A 40 5.73 -0.53 -3.93
CA TYR A 40 4.88 -0.16 -5.05
C TYR A 40 3.59 0.53 -4.59
N ALA A 41 3.25 1.62 -5.27
CA ALA A 41 1.99 2.31 -5.07
C ALA A 41 0.79 1.39 -5.44
N PRO A 42 -0.41 1.62 -4.87
CA PRO A 42 -1.62 0.86 -5.21
C PRO A 42 -1.92 0.76 -6.71
N THR A 43 -1.63 1.83 -7.44
CA THR A 43 -1.86 1.99 -8.89
C THR A 43 -0.76 1.37 -9.75
N THR A 44 0.28 0.78 -9.16
CA THR A 44 1.35 0.12 -9.91
C THR A 44 0.81 -1.11 -10.60
N ASP A 45 1.03 -1.17 -11.91
CA ASP A 45 0.69 -2.34 -12.73
C ASP A 45 1.51 -3.57 -12.25
N PRO A 46 0.88 -4.70 -11.92
CA PRO A 46 1.58 -5.90 -11.47
C PRO A 46 2.62 -6.44 -12.46
N THR A 47 2.43 -6.22 -13.76
CA THR A 47 3.39 -6.67 -14.78
C THR A 47 4.75 -5.97 -14.63
N LYS A 48 4.76 -4.75 -14.08
CA LYS A 48 5.99 -3.98 -13.83
C LYS A 48 6.79 -4.48 -12.63
N THR A 49 6.21 -5.30 -11.74
CA THR A 49 6.94 -5.85 -10.59
C THR A 49 7.63 -7.18 -10.91
N ARG A 50 7.43 -7.74 -12.10
CA ARG A 50 7.95 -9.06 -12.49
C ARG A 50 9.48 -9.09 -12.51
N ALA A 51 10.10 -8.10 -13.16
CA ALA A 51 11.56 -8.05 -13.28
C ALA A 51 12.24 -8.02 -11.90
N ASP A 52 11.77 -7.13 -11.02
CA ASP A 52 12.28 -7.00 -9.65
C ASP A 52 12.12 -8.30 -8.83
N ILE A 53 11.07 -9.10 -9.09
CA ILE A 53 10.89 -10.41 -8.44
C ILE A 53 11.88 -11.43 -9.01
N GLU A 54 12.06 -11.46 -10.33
CA GLU A 54 12.98 -12.38 -11.02
C GLU A 54 14.45 -12.13 -10.62
N GLU A 55 14.82 -10.89 -10.29
CA GLU A 55 16.14 -10.54 -9.76
C GLU A 55 16.44 -11.14 -8.36
N LEU A 56 15.42 -11.58 -7.61
CA LEU A 56 15.56 -12.10 -6.24
C LEU A 56 15.42 -13.62 -6.12
N LEU A 57 15.27 -14.34 -7.26
CA LEU A 57 15.18 -15.80 -7.33
C LEU A 57 16.56 -16.47 -7.36
#